data_AF-A0A2E7UX20-F1
#
_entry.id   AF-A0A2E7UX20-F1
#
_cell.length_a   1.000
_cell.length_b   1.000
_cell.length_c   1.000
_cell.angle_alpha   90.00
_cell.angle_beta   90.00
_cell.angle_gamma   90.00
#
_symmetry.space_group_name_H-M   'P 1'
#
loop_
_entity.id
_entity.type
_entity.pdbx_description
1 polymer ?
#
loop_
_entity_poly.entity_id
_entity_poly.type
_entity_poly.pdbx_seq_one_letter_code
_entity_poly.pdbx_strand_id
1 'polypeptide(L)'
;MSGPLVLLGPQRGRPRLSEALARHGCTGELAVITAGWRHDEAELEPLRRDLGDRLTLLPLYSWFDKHCQDDRQLGEAYSSRQQKIIEYKAAYRDQLKHTMAAVAVMQHRAHHNPALCGPELQFTHEALRALDARALHRVNEIRAA
;
A
#
# COMPACT_ATOMS: atom_id res chain seq x y z
N MET A 1 0.31 25.43 7.91
CA MET A 1 -0.08 24.82 9.20
C MET A 1 -0.04 23.31 9.03
N SER A 2 0.69 22.59 9.89
CA SER A 2 0.71 21.12 9.85
C SER A 2 -0.32 20.62 10.87
N GLY A 3 -1.35 19.92 10.38
CA GLY A 3 -2.32 19.22 11.24
C GLY A 3 -1.77 17.89 11.76
N PRO A 4 -2.45 17.23 12.70
CA PRO A 4 -2.03 15.93 13.22
C PRO A 4 -2.12 14.84 12.13
N LEU A 5 -1.09 13.98 12.05
CA LEU A 5 -1.14 12.74 11.28
C LEU A 5 -1.62 11.62 12.19
N VAL A 6 -2.78 11.04 11.87
CA VAL A 6 -3.38 9.94 12.64
C VAL A 6 -3.35 8.67 11.82
N LEU A 7 -2.60 7.66 12.29
CA LEU A 7 -2.59 6.33 11.68
C LEU A 7 -3.58 5.44 12.42
N LEU A 8 -4.58 4.95 11.71
CA LEU A 8 -5.52 3.96 12.21
C LEU A 8 -5.13 2.58 11.67
N GLY A 9 -5.11 1.58 12.55
CA GLY A 9 -4.98 0.18 12.15
C GLY A 9 -6.21 -0.30 11.35
N PRO A 10 -6.30 -1.61 11.04
CA PRO A 10 -7.46 -2.17 10.37
C PRO A 10 -8.78 -1.76 11.06
N GLN A 11 -9.71 -1.18 10.30
CA GLN A 11 -11.00 -0.70 10.82
C GLN A 11 -12.11 -1.77 10.78
N ARG A 12 -11.76 -3.01 10.46
CA ARG A 12 -12.71 -4.14 10.42
C ARG A 12 -13.03 -4.58 11.86
N GLY A 13 -14.31 -4.84 12.14
CA GLY A 13 -14.80 -5.33 13.44
C GLY A 13 -15.10 -4.23 14.46
N ARG A 14 -14.20 -3.24 14.64
CA ARG A 14 -14.45 -2.09 15.52
C ARG A 14 -13.94 -0.79 14.87
N PRO A 15 -14.76 -0.09 14.06
CA PRO A 15 -14.37 1.20 13.48
C PRO A 15 -14.16 2.24 14.60
N ARG A 16 -13.10 3.05 14.49
CA ARG A 16 -12.74 4.12 15.44
C ARG A 16 -12.48 5.45 14.75
N LEU A 17 -12.85 5.57 13.48
CA LEU A 17 -12.61 6.76 12.69
C LEU A 17 -13.41 7.95 13.23
N SER A 18 -14.68 7.76 13.56
CA SER A 18 -15.53 8.77 14.22
C SER A 18 -14.95 9.25 15.56
N GLU A 19 -14.48 8.34 16.41
CA GLU A 19 -13.79 8.67 17.67
C GLU A 19 -12.52 9.51 17.44
N ALA A 20 -11.71 9.13 16.44
CA ALA A 20 -10.49 9.84 16.09
C ALA A 20 -10.78 11.27 15.59
N LEU A 21 -11.80 11.44 14.73
CA LEU A 21 -12.23 12.75 14.25
C LEU A 21 -12.73 13.64 15.40
N ALA A 22 -13.54 13.09 16.31
CA ALA A 22 -14.04 13.82 17.48
C ALA A 22 -12.91 14.28 18.40
N ARG A 23 -11.92 13.41 18.67
CA ARG A 23 -10.73 13.74 19.48
C ARG A 23 -9.91 14.90 18.92
N HIS A 24 -9.95 15.12 17.61
CA HIS A 24 -9.25 16.20 16.93
C HIS A 24 -10.14 17.39 16.57
N GLY A 25 -11.41 17.39 17.01
CA GLY A 25 -12.34 18.50 16.76
C GLY A 25 -12.74 18.64 15.28
N CYS A 26 -12.65 17.57 14.49
CA CYS A 26 -12.95 17.60 13.05
C CYS A 26 -14.46 17.56 12.80
N THR A 27 -15.09 18.73 12.62
CA THR A 27 -16.54 18.88 12.45
C THR A 27 -17.00 19.20 11.01
N GLY A 28 -16.08 19.60 10.13
CA GLY A 28 -16.38 19.96 8.74
C GLY A 28 -16.55 18.78 7.78
N GLU A 29 -16.64 19.09 6.48
CA GLU A 29 -16.58 18.09 5.41
C GLU A 29 -15.23 17.36 5.41
N LEU A 30 -15.26 16.10 4.96
CA LEU A 30 -14.13 15.19 4.94
C LEU A 30 -13.84 14.81 3.50
N ALA A 31 -12.68 15.26 3.00
CA ALA A 31 -12.16 14.77 1.74
C ALA A 31 -11.63 13.33 1.92
N VAL A 32 -12.07 12.43 1.06
CA VAL A 32 -11.66 11.01 1.07
C VAL A 32 -10.82 10.73 -0.17
N ILE A 33 -9.60 10.23 0.06
CA ILE A 33 -8.76 9.64 -0.98
C ILE A 33 -8.72 8.15 -0.68
N THR A 34 -9.24 7.32 -1.58
CA THR A 34 -9.29 5.87 -1.39
C THR A 34 -8.04 5.22 -1.99
N ALA A 35 -7.65 4.08 -1.42
CA ALA A 35 -6.65 3.19 -2.02
C ALA A 35 -7.27 2.20 -3.02
N GLY A 36 -8.61 2.22 -3.17
CA GLY A 36 -9.34 1.42 -4.15
C GLY A 36 -9.01 1.88 -5.56
N TRP A 37 -8.67 0.94 -6.44
CA TRP A 37 -8.28 1.23 -7.82
C TRP A 37 -9.44 0.92 -8.76
N ARG A 38 -9.69 1.79 -9.76
CA ARG A 38 -10.69 1.70 -10.84
C ARG A 38 -12.13 1.40 -10.41
N HIS A 39 -12.37 0.18 -9.93
CA HIS A 39 -13.69 -0.33 -9.57
C HIS A 39 -14.07 0.03 -8.14
N ASP A 40 -13.08 0.10 -7.25
CA ASP A 40 -13.31 0.27 -5.82
C ASP A 40 -13.12 1.74 -5.36
N GLU A 41 -12.80 2.66 -6.28
CA GLU A 41 -12.49 4.07 -5.94
C GLU A 41 -13.67 4.76 -5.24
N ALA A 42 -14.89 4.44 -5.67
CA ALA A 42 -16.13 5.05 -5.19
C ALA A 42 -16.81 4.28 -4.03
N GLU A 43 -16.22 3.18 -3.57
CA GLU A 43 -16.80 2.36 -2.49
C GLU A 43 -16.64 3.04 -1.13
N LEU A 44 -17.57 3.93 -0.79
CA LEU A 44 -17.58 4.69 0.46
C LEU A 44 -18.62 4.20 1.46
N GLU A 45 -19.45 3.22 1.12
CA GLU A 45 -20.54 2.69 1.94
C GLU A 45 -20.11 2.31 3.37
N PRO A 46 -18.93 1.70 3.61
CA PRO A 46 -18.46 1.45 4.96
C PRO A 46 -18.19 2.75 5.74
N LEU A 47 -17.65 3.78 5.10
CA LEU A 47 -17.37 5.08 5.73
C LEU A 47 -18.67 5.89 5.92
N ARG A 48 -19.57 5.88 4.92
CA ARG A 48 -20.88 6.56 4.99
C ARG A 48 -21.72 6.05 6.16
N ARG A 49 -21.65 4.76 6.47
CA ARG A 49 -22.33 4.18 7.63
C ARG A 49 -21.85 4.75 8.98
N ASP A 50 -20.58 5.13 9.10
CA ASP A 50 -19.99 5.66 10.34
C ASP A 50 -20.02 7.20 10.39
N LEU A 51 -19.92 7.87 9.23
CA LEU A 51 -19.68 9.32 9.13
C LEU A 51 -20.79 10.11 8.43
N GLY A 52 -21.79 9.44 7.86
CA GLY A 52 -22.89 10.05 7.13
C GLY A 52 -22.46 10.75 5.83
N ASP A 53 -23.17 11.83 5.48
CA ASP A 53 -23.00 12.55 4.21
C ASP A 53 -21.89 13.60 4.21
N ARG A 54 -21.05 13.63 5.24
CA ARG A 54 -19.92 14.57 5.35
C ARG A 54 -18.73 14.20 4.45
N LEU A 55 -18.89 13.21 3.57
CA LEU A 55 -17.80 12.62 2.79
C LEU A 55 -17.80 13.15 1.36
N THR A 56 -16.68 13.74 0.95
CA THR A 56 -16.43 14.15 -0.42
C THR A 56 -15.30 13.29 -0.97
N LEU A 57 -15.61 12.38 -1.89
CA LEU A 57 -14.60 11.61 -2.61
C LEU A 57 -13.76 12.54 -3.48
N LEU A 58 -12.44 12.37 -3.44
CA LEU A 58 -11.53 12.89 -4.45
C LEU A 58 -11.20 11.76 -5.42
N PRO A 59 -11.86 11.67 -6.58
CA PRO A 59 -11.72 10.54 -7.50
C PRO A 59 -10.48 10.71 -8.38
N LEU A 60 -9.30 10.66 -7.75
CA LEU A 60 -8.01 10.94 -8.38
C LEU A 60 -7.73 10.03 -9.58
N TYR A 61 -8.14 8.76 -9.50
CA TYR A 61 -8.00 7.83 -10.61
C TYR A 61 -8.90 8.26 -11.77
N SER A 62 -10.19 8.52 -11.52
CA SER A 62 -11.13 8.94 -12.56
C SER A 62 -10.72 10.25 -13.24
N TRP A 63 -10.20 11.22 -12.48
CA TRP A 63 -9.64 12.46 -13.03
C TRP A 63 -8.43 12.18 -13.91
N PHE A 64 -7.51 11.34 -13.46
CA PHE A 64 -6.33 10.97 -14.24
C PHE A 64 -6.70 10.16 -15.50
N ASP A 65 -7.68 9.26 -15.42
CA ASP A 65 -8.17 8.47 -16.55
C ASP A 65 -8.75 9.40 -17.63
N LYS A 66 -9.53 10.40 -17.24
CA LYS A 66 -10.02 11.44 -18.15
C LYS A 66 -8.87 12.19 -18.84
N HIS A 67 -7.85 12.60 -18.10
CA HIS A 67 -6.69 13.25 -18.70
C HIS A 67 -5.94 12.36 -19.70
N CYS A 68 -5.82 11.06 -19.42
CA CYS A 68 -5.24 10.09 -20.37
C CYS A 68 -6.10 9.85 -21.62
N GLN A 69 -7.43 10.02 -21.52
CA GLN A 69 -8.33 9.95 -22.68
C GLN A 69 -8.23 11.22 -23.53
N ASP A 70 -8.13 12.38 -22.89
CA ASP A 70 -8.00 13.69 -23.55
C ASP A 70 -6.61 13.86 -24.20
N ASP A 71 -5.56 13.28 -23.60
CA ASP A 71 -4.19 13.25 -24.14
C ASP A 71 -3.72 11.81 -24.37
N ARG A 72 -3.82 11.37 -25.63
CA ARG A 72 -3.40 10.03 -26.05
C ARG A 72 -1.92 9.75 -25.77
N GLN A 73 -1.04 10.75 -25.91
CA GLN A 73 0.39 10.56 -25.68
C GLN A 73 0.67 10.29 -24.20
N LEU A 74 0.00 11.05 -23.31
CA LEU A 74 0.03 10.80 -21.87
C LEU A 74 -0.47 9.39 -21.53
N GLY A 75 -1.61 8.99 -22.10
CA GLY A 75 -2.20 7.66 -21.87
C GLY A 75 -1.28 6.51 -22.29
N GLU A 76 -0.64 6.61 -23.45
CA GLU A 76 0.31 5.60 -23.96
C GLU A 76 1.57 5.51 -23.11
N ALA A 77 2.15 6.65 -22.74
CA ALA A 77 3.34 6.70 -21.88
C ALA A 77 3.03 6.13 -20.49
N TYR A 78 1.88 6.48 -19.91
CA TYR A 78 1.43 5.93 -18.63
C TYR A 78 1.23 4.41 -18.71
N SER A 79 0.53 3.92 -19.73
CA SER A 79 0.26 2.48 -19.92
C SER A 79 1.56 1.68 -20.06
N SER A 80 2.50 2.15 -20.89
CA SER A 80 3.81 1.50 -21.08
C SER A 80 4.59 1.42 -19.76
N ARG A 81 4.63 2.53 -18.99
CA ARG A 81 5.29 2.56 -17.68
C ARG A 81 4.61 1.63 -16.68
N GLN A 82 3.29 1.62 -16.65
CA GLN A 82 2.53 0.79 -15.72
C GLN A 82 2.69 -0.70 -16.01
N GLN A 83 2.76 -1.08 -17.29
CA GLN A 83 3.02 -2.46 -17.70
C GLN A 83 4.38 -2.95 -17.17
N LYS A 84 5.44 -2.13 -17.28
CA LYS A 84 6.76 -2.43 -16.70
C LYS A 84 6.70 -2.63 -15.18
N ILE A 85 5.94 -1.79 -14.47
CA ILE A 85 5.76 -1.93 -13.02
C ILE A 85 5.02 -3.23 -12.66
N ILE A 86 3.99 -3.60 -13.42
CA ILE A 86 3.22 -4.83 -13.21
C ILE A 86 4.11 -6.06 -13.38
N GLU A 87 4.85 -6.12 -14.49
CA GLU A 87 5.78 -7.21 -14.79
C GLU A 87 6.87 -7.32 -13.71
N TYR A 88 7.46 -6.18 -13.32
CA TYR A 88 8.45 -6.16 -12.26
C TYR A 88 7.89 -6.65 -10.92
N LYS A 89 6.69 -6.21 -10.54
CA LYS A 89 6.03 -6.66 -9.31
C LYS A 89 5.70 -8.15 -9.34
N ALA A 90 5.42 -8.73 -10.50
CA ALA A 90 5.24 -10.17 -10.62
C ALA A 90 6.55 -10.91 -10.27
N ALA A 91 7.66 -10.53 -10.89
CA ALA A 91 8.96 -11.12 -10.60
C ALA A 91 9.39 -10.92 -9.13
N TYR A 92 9.14 -9.74 -8.56
CA TYR A 92 9.40 -9.47 -7.14
C TYR A 92 8.57 -10.38 -6.21
N ARG A 93 7.28 -10.60 -6.51
CA ARG A 93 6.43 -11.50 -5.70
C ARG A 93 6.95 -12.93 -5.71
N ASP A 94 7.47 -13.40 -6.83
CA ASP A 94 8.08 -14.74 -6.92
C ASP A 94 9.32 -14.83 -6.02
N GLN A 95 10.21 -13.84 -6.07
CA GLN A 95 11.38 -13.76 -5.18
C GLN A 95 10.97 -13.72 -3.71
N LEU A 96 10.03 -12.83 -3.36
CA LEU A 96 9.53 -12.65 -2.00
C LEU A 96 8.95 -13.95 -1.44
N LYS A 97 8.17 -14.69 -2.23
CA LYS A 97 7.59 -15.97 -1.84
C LYS A 97 8.66 -16.96 -1.37
N HIS A 98 9.75 -17.09 -2.14
CA HIS A 98 10.84 -18.00 -1.79
C HIS A 98 11.63 -17.54 -0.57
N THR A 99 11.90 -16.23 -0.46
CA THR A 99 12.58 -15.68 0.72
C THR A 99 11.75 -15.83 1.99
N MET A 100 10.44 -15.59 1.92
CA MET A 100 9.53 -15.81 3.06
C MET A 100 9.48 -17.29 3.47
N ALA A 101 9.49 -18.22 2.52
CA ALA A 101 9.56 -19.65 2.83
C ALA A 101 10.87 -19.99 3.57
N ALA A 102 12.00 -19.41 3.15
CA ALA A 102 13.28 -19.58 3.86
C ALA A 102 13.23 -19.02 5.29
N VAL A 103 12.62 -17.84 5.49
CA VAL A 103 12.41 -17.27 6.83
C VAL A 103 11.61 -18.23 7.71
N ALA A 104 10.48 -18.76 7.22
CA ALA A 104 9.64 -19.68 7.99
C ALA A 104 10.40 -20.96 8.40
N VAL A 105 11.19 -21.54 7.47
CA VAL A 105 12.03 -22.70 7.76
C VAL A 105 13.10 -22.36 8.81
N MET A 106 13.73 -21.20 8.70
CA MET A 106 14.80 -20.82 9.61
C MET A 106 14.28 -20.43 10.99
N GLN A 107 13.08 -19.83 11.08
CA GLN A 107 12.37 -19.60 12.33
C GLN A 107 12.12 -20.91 13.07
N HIS A 108 11.60 -21.93 12.37
CA HIS A 108 11.39 -23.25 12.96
C HIS A 108 12.72 -23.84 13.47
N ARG A 109 13.80 -23.78 12.69
CA ARG A 109 15.13 -24.30 13.09
C ARG A 109 15.71 -23.54 14.29
N ALA A 110 15.62 -22.22 14.29
CA ALA A 110 16.07 -21.35 15.39
C ALA A 110 15.29 -21.60 16.68
N HIS A 111 14.02 -22.00 16.60
CA HIS A 111 13.26 -22.42 17.78
C HIS A 111 13.86 -23.68 18.43
N HIS A 112 14.30 -24.66 17.63
CA HIS A 112 14.87 -25.92 18.15
C HIS A 112 16.35 -25.82 18.53
N ASN A 113 17.14 -25.05 17.80
CA ASN A 113 18.57 -24.84 18.07
C ASN A 113 18.95 -23.35 17.94
N PRO A 114 18.62 -22.53 18.95
CA PRO A 114 18.77 -21.08 18.86
C PRO A 114 20.25 -20.64 18.78
N ALA A 115 21.16 -21.35 19.45
CA ALA A 115 22.58 -21.00 19.46
C ALA A 115 23.22 -21.09 18.06
N LEU A 116 22.84 -22.11 17.28
CA LEU A 116 23.37 -22.31 15.92
C LEU A 116 22.55 -21.55 14.87
N CYS A 117 21.22 -21.60 14.94
CA CYS A 117 20.35 -21.11 13.88
C CYS A 117 19.82 -19.68 14.09
N GLY A 118 20.01 -19.09 15.28
CA GLY A 118 19.65 -17.70 15.55
C GLY A 118 20.35 -16.69 14.62
N PRO A 119 21.69 -16.75 14.47
CA PRO A 119 22.41 -15.90 13.51
C PRO A 119 21.95 -16.09 12.06
N GLU A 120 21.70 -17.33 11.64
CA GLU A 120 21.21 -17.65 10.29
C GLU A 120 19.80 -17.10 10.04
N LEU A 121 18.92 -17.13 11.04
CA LEU A 121 17.61 -16.48 10.95
C LEU A 121 17.75 -14.97 10.78
N GLN A 122 18.65 -14.34 11.54
CA GLN A 122 18.91 -12.91 11.42
C GLN A 122 19.43 -12.54 10.02
N PHE A 123 20.39 -13.31 9.51
CA PHE A 123 20.88 -13.16 8.13
C PHE A 123 19.74 -13.29 7.10
N THR A 124 18.83 -14.25 7.31
CA THR A 124 17.69 -14.46 6.41
C THR A 124 16.71 -13.28 6.46
N HIS A 125 16.48 -12.67 7.63
CA HIS A 125 15.71 -11.44 7.75
C HIS A 125 16.38 -10.25 7.04
N GLU A 126 17.71 -10.14 7.11
CA GLU A 126 18.46 -9.10 6.41
C GLU A 126 18.37 -9.26 4.89
N ALA A 127 18.45 -10.50 4.39
CA ALA A 127 18.25 -10.80 2.97
C ALA A 127 16.83 -10.40 2.51
N LEU A 128 15.80 -10.66 3.32
CA LEU A 128 14.43 -10.21 3.04
C LEU A 128 14.33 -8.67 2.96
N ARG A 129 14.91 -7.96 3.94
CA ARG A 129 14.92 -6.49 3.93
C ARG A 129 15.67 -5.91 2.73
N ALA A 130 16.79 -6.54 2.34
CA ALA A 130 17.56 -6.14 1.18
C ALA A 130 16.77 -6.33 -0.14
N LEU A 131 16.01 -7.44 -0.24
CA LEU A 131 15.12 -7.68 -1.37
C LEU A 131 14.05 -6.58 -1.47
N ASP A 132 13.38 -6.25 -0.37
CA ASP A 132 12.36 -5.18 -0.31
C ASP A 132 12.95 -3.81 -0.68
N ALA A 133 14.12 -3.47 -0.14
CA ALA A 133 14.79 -2.20 -0.42
C ALA A 133 15.16 -2.08 -1.91
N ARG A 134 15.69 -3.16 -2.50
CA ARG A 134 15.97 -3.23 -3.94
C ARG A 134 14.69 -3.09 -4.76
N ALA A 135 13.60 -3.73 -4.34
CA ALA A 135 12.32 -3.65 -5.03
C ALA A 135 11.76 -2.24 -5.07
N LEU A 136 11.82 -1.53 -3.94
CA LEU A 136 11.42 -0.13 -3.86
C LEU A 136 12.27 0.75 -4.77
N HIS A 137 13.60 0.58 -4.72
CA HIS A 137 14.52 1.32 -5.58
C HIS A 137 14.18 1.12 -7.07
N ARG A 138 14.02 -0.14 -7.49
CA ARG A 138 13.73 -0.46 -8.89
C ARG A 138 12.38 0.07 -9.37
N VAL A 139 11.35 0.04 -8.52
CA VAL A 139 10.05 0.65 -8.84
C VAL A 139 10.19 2.16 -9.03
N ASN A 140 11.01 2.83 -8.22
CA ASN A 140 11.23 4.27 -8.35
C ASN A 140 12.01 4.63 -9.63
N GLU A 141 12.98 3.80 -10.04
CA GLU A 141 13.65 3.98 -11.34
C GLU A 141 12.66 3.85 -12.51
N ILE A 142 11.77 2.86 -12.48
CA ILE A 142 10.74 2.70 -13.52
C ILE A 142 9.76 3.88 -13.53
N ARG A 143 9.48 4.48 -12.36
CA ARG A 143 8.60 5.66 -12.25
C ARG A 143 9.23 6.93 -12.79
N ALA A 144 10.55 7.07 -12.64
CA ALA A 144 11.32 8.24 -13.06
C ALA A 144 11.70 8.22 -14.56
N ALA A 145 11.67 7.05 -15.18
CA ALA A 145 11.82 6.87 -16.62
C ALA A 145 10.53 7.19 -17.39
#